data_AF-A0A825YZR0-F1
#
_entry.id   AF-A0A825YZR0-F1
#
_cell.length_a   1.000
_cell.length_b   1.000
_cell.length_c   1.000
_cell.angle_alpha   90.00
_cell.angle_beta   90.00
_cell.angle_gamma   90.00
#
_symmetry.space_group_name_H-M   'P 1'
#
loop_
_entity.id
_entity.type
_entity.pdbx_description
1 polymer ?
#
loop_
_entity_poly.entity_id
_entity_poly.type
_entity_poly.pdbx_seq_one_letter_code
_entity_poly.pdbx_strand_id
1 'polypeptide(L)'
;DENQAAEMLSQHLITKPIFEALFSEYSFVNQNPVSQAMESIVSELEKAGFAKEQENLEPLYESVRMRAEGIEKAEDKQKIIVTLYDKFFKTAFKATTERLGIVFTPIEVVDFIVHSVDDVLKKHFGKSLASKDVHILDPFTGTGTFIVRTLTYLKEQMDAGEISLADITRKFMNELHANEIVLLSYYIAAINIEATFDEINGKEEGYVPFEGIVLTDTFESTESEDILADDYFGTNDERLKRQQEAPITAVIGNPPYSIGQNNVNKDDKSIQYPILQRSIQNTYAKNSKGKAQNTLYDSYIQAFRWASDRLSTNGVVAFVSNGSYINGLNTDGLRQSLYEEFNHLYIFNLRGDARTQGEQRRKESGNVFGGGSRTPIAISVLVKDGSDNHEVHYHDIGDYLTREDKLNILRDKESILNIDWQTIVPDENNEWINQRDKNYLNFMTLDGEIFNTRISGIGT
;
A
#
# COMPACT_ATOMS: atom_id res chain seq x y z
N ASP A 1 19.46 12.55 -6.71
CA ASP A 1 19.86 13.93 -6.34
C ASP A 1 20.70 13.85 -5.07
N GLU A 2 21.88 14.49 -5.04
CA GLU A 2 22.79 14.47 -3.88
C GLU A 2 22.13 15.05 -2.62
N ASN A 3 21.23 16.03 -2.77
CA ASN A 3 20.51 16.62 -1.64
C ASN A 3 19.56 15.61 -0.98
N GLN A 4 18.90 14.76 -1.79
CA GLN A 4 18.02 13.71 -1.26
C GLN A 4 18.81 12.61 -0.55
N ALA A 5 20.00 12.27 -1.03
CA ALA A 5 20.88 11.32 -0.35
C ALA A 5 21.35 11.87 1.01
N ALA A 6 21.72 13.16 1.08
CA ALA A 6 22.06 13.82 2.34
C ALA A 6 20.86 13.89 3.30
N GLU A 7 19.65 14.13 2.79
CA GLU A 7 18.41 14.11 3.56
C GLU A 7 18.13 12.73 4.17
N MET A 8 18.30 11.66 3.39
CA MET A 8 18.16 10.28 3.87
C MET A 8 19.19 9.93 4.94
N LEU A 9 20.45 10.34 4.75
CA LEU A 9 21.50 10.12 5.74
C LEU A 9 21.23 10.89 7.05
N SER A 10 20.72 12.12 6.95
CA SER A 10 20.31 12.92 8.11
C SER A 10 19.16 12.26 8.87
N GLN A 11 18.17 11.72 8.16
CA GLN A 11 17.08 10.95 8.78
C GLN A 11 17.64 9.76 9.56
N HIS A 12 18.51 8.96 8.93
CA HIS A 12 19.15 7.81 9.58
C HIS A 12 19.85 8.19 10.89
N LEU A 13 20.67 9.25 10.87
CA LEU A 13 21.42 9.71 12.04
C LEU A 13 20.53 10.14 13.22
N ILE A 14 19.31 10.59 12.95
CA ILE A 14 18.33 11.01 13.96
C ILE A 14 17.48 9.81 14.41
N THR A 15 17.11 8.92 13.49
CA THR A 15 16.16 7.84 13.77
C THR A 15 16.83 6.64 14.42
N LYS A 16 18.09 6.34 14.05
CA LYS A 16 18.82 5.19 14.58
C LYS A 16 18.88 5.19 16.12
N PRO A 17 19.32 6.27 16.81
CA PRO A 17 19.36 6.26 18.28
C PRO A 17 17.97 6.18 18.94
N ILE A 18 16.94 6.72 18.27
CA ILE A 18 15.55 6.61 18.74
C ILE A 18 15.11 5.14 18.72
N PHE A 19 15.41 4.41 17.65
CA PHE A 19 15.09 2.98 17.55
C PHE A 19 15.92 2.14 18.51
N GLU A 20 17.21 2.44 18.71
CA GLU A 20 18.03 1.77 19.75
C GLU A 20 17.47 2.00 21.16
N ALA A 21 16.98 3.21 21.45
CA ALA A 21 16.36 3.52 22.73
C ALA A 21 15.00 2.83 22.92
N LEU A 22 14.19 2.73 21.86
CA LEU A 22 12.86 2.13 21.89
C LEU A 22 12.90 0.59 21.90
N PHE A 23 13.96 0.01 21.35
CA PHE A 23 14.14 -1.43 21.12
C PHE A 23 15.49 -1.91 21.63
N SER A 24 15.88 -1.49 22.85
CA SER A 24 17.20 -1.77 23.44
C SER A 24 17.50 -3.26 23.63
N GLU A 25 16.47 -4.10 23.72
CA GLU A 25 16.58 -5.55 23.82
C GLU A 25 16.91 -6.23 22.49
N TYR A 26 16.72 -5.51 21.37
CA TYR A 26 16.87 -6.03 20.02
C TYR A 26 18.13 -5.47 19.35
N SER A 27 18.87 -6.34 18.64
CA SER A 27 20.01 -5.90 17.82
C SER A 27 19.58 -5.40 16.43
N PHE A 28 18.43 -4.73 16.35
CA PHE A 28 17.81 -4.31 15.09
C PHE A 28 18.79 -3.56 14.19
N VAL A 29 19.36 -2.49 14.73
CA VAL A 29 20.22 -1.56 14.01
C VAL A 29 21.48 -2.24 13.47
N ASN A 30 21.98 -3.25 14.17
CA ASN A 30 23.20 -3.96 13.80
C ASN A 30 22.96 -5.10 12.81
N GLN A 31 21.71 -5.58 12.66
CA GLN A 31 21.36 -6.68 11.75
C GLN A 31 20.61 -6.21 10.51
N ASN A 32 20.06 -4.99 10.52
CA ASN A 32 19.36 -4.44 9.37
C ASN A 32 20.35 -4.01 8.26
N PRO A 33 20.22 -4.53 7.02
CA PRO A 33 21.22 -4.30 5.96
C PRO A 33 21.32 -2.84 5.53
N VAL A 34 20.20 -2.11 5.51
CA VAL A 34 20.17 -0.68 5.15
C VAL A 34 20.85 0.15 6.24
N SER A 35 20.59 -0.17 7.51
CA SER A 35 21.26 0.49 8.64
C SER A 35 22.77 0.29 8.62
N GLN A 36 23.24 -0.94 8.33
CA GLN A 36 24.65 -1.24 8.16
C GLN A 36 25.29 -0.41 7.04
N ALA A 37 24.65 -0.36 5.87
CA ALA A 37 25.11 0.42 4.73
C ALA A 37 25.21 1.92 5.05
N MET A 38 24.20 2.48 5.72
CA MET A 38 24.20 3.86 6.16
C MET A 38 25.34 4.15 7.16
N GLU A 39 25.58 3.26 8.13
CA GLU A 39 26.69 3.42 9.07
C GLU A 39 28.06 3.34 8.39
N SER A 40 28.22 2.50 7.36
CA SER A 40 29.44 2.47 6.55
C SER A 40 29.72 3.84 5.93
N ILE A 41 28.71 4.47 5.31
CA ILE A 41 28.83 5.83 4.74
C ILE A 41 29.21 6.85 5.82
N VAL A 42 28.52 6.82 6.96
CA VAL A 42 28.81 7.72 8.09
C VAL A 42 30.24 7.55 8.59
N SER A 43 30.75 6.32 8.67
CA SER A 43 32.12 6.06 9.12
C SER A 43 33.18 6.63 8.18
N GLU A 44 32.93 6.66 6.87
CA GLU A 44 33.82 7.32 5.91
C GLU A 44 33.80 8.84 6.06
N LEU A 45 32.62 9.42 6.35
CA LEU A 45 32.51 10.86 6.64
C LEU A 45 33.22 11.23 7.95
N GLU A 46 33.14 10.39 8.98
CA GLU A 46 33.84 10.61 10.26
C GLU A 46 35.37 10.68 10.06
N LYS A 47 35.94 9.85 9.17
CA LYS A 47 37.37 9.94 8.79
C LYS A 47 37.73 11.28 8.15
N ALA A 48 36.78 11.91 7.47
CA ALA A 48 36.94 13.24 6.87
C ALA A 48 36.67 14.40 7.85
N GLY A 49 36.38 14.10 9.13
CA GLY A 49 36.15 15.10 10.17
C GLY A 49 34.68 15.46 10.39
N PHE A 50 33.73 14.69 9.84
CA PHE A 50 32.31 14.81 10.20
C PHE A 50 32.09 14.35 11.64
N ALA A 51 31.42 15.15 12.44
CA ALA A 51 31.02 14.79 13.80
C ALA A 51 29.50 14.64 13.87
N LYS A 52 29.03 13.56 14.48
CA LYS A 52 27.62 13.38 14.82
C LYS A 52 27.24 14.39 15.89
N GLU A 53 26.44 15.41 15.57
CA GLU A 53 25.91 16.38 16.55
C GLU A 53 24.79 15.79 17.43
N GLN A 54 24.96 14.55 17.91
CA GLN A 54 23.93 13.81 18.66
C GLN A 54 23.87 14.19 20.15
N GLU A 55 24.91 14.79 20.72
CA GLU A 55 24.97 15.15 22.15
C GLU A 55 23.80 16.06 22.58
N ASN A 56 23.37 16.96 21.70
CA ASN A 56 22.25 17.88 21.97
C ASN A 56 20.88 17.16 22.00
N LEU A 57 20.80 15.96 21.45
CA LEU A 57 19.57 15.14 21.37
C LEU A 57 19.51 14.05 22.46
N GLU A 58 20.53 13.92 23.31
CA GLU A 58 20.53 12.93 24.40
C GLU A 58 19.30 12.99 25.31
N PRO A 59 18.77 14.18 25.71
CA PRO A 59 17.55 14.26 26.51
C PRO A 59 16.31 13.68 25.80
N LEU A 60 16.26 13.75 24.46
CA LEU A 60 15.20 13.14 23.66
C LEU A 60 15.33 11.62 23.71
N TYR A 61 16.53 11.08 23.50
CA TYR A 61 16.76 9.64 23.50
C TYR A 61 16.46 9.01 24.85
N GLU A 62 16.85 9.68 25.94
CA GLU A 62 16.50 9.24 27.29
C GLU A 62 14.98 9.29 27.53
N SER A 63 14.28 10.31 27.02
CA SER A 63 12.82 10.36 27.11
C SER A 63 12.14 9.22 26.34
N VAL A 64 12.70 8.79 25.21
CA VAL A 64 12.20 7.63 24.45
C VAL A 64 12.46 6.35 25.22
N ARG A 65 13.68 6.17 25.74
CA ARG A 65 14.08 5.01 26.56
C ARG A 65 13.15 4.82 27.76
N MET A 66 12.90 5.90 28.50
CA MET A 66 11.98 5.91 29.65
C MET A 66 10.53 5.58 29.28
N ARG A 67 10.09 5.89 28.06
CA ARG A 67 8.75 5.51 27.58
C ARG A 67 8.66 4.06 27.14
N ALA A 68 9.77 3.49 26.66
CA ALA A 68 9.87 2.11 26.22
C ALA A 68 10.11 1.14 27.38
N GLU A 69 10.70 1.62 28.47
CA GLU A 69 11.05 0.82 29.64
C GLU A 69 9.82 0.11 30.25
N GLY A 70 9.92 -1.22 30.39
CA GLY A 70 8.85 -2.06 30.94
C GLY A 70 7.69 -2.34 29.97
N ILE A 71 7.78 -1.92 28.71
CA ILE A 71 6.80 -2.28 27.68
C ILE A 71 7.26 -3.55 26.97
N GLU A 72 6.54 -4.65 27.22
CA GLU A 72 6.83 -5.95 26.61
C GLU A 72 6.08 -6.15 25.28
N LYS A 73 4.83 -5.66 25.16
CA LYS A 73 3.96 -5.93 24.01
C LYS A 73 4.35 -5.13 22.76
N ALA A 74 4.37 -5.78 21.60
CA ALA A 74 4.68 -5.12 20.32
C ALA A 74 3.65 -4.03 19.97
N GLU A 75 2.37 -4.27 20.25
CA GLU A 75 1.28 -3.30 20.00
C GLU A 75 1.46 -1.98 20.77
N ASP A 76 1.98 -2.03 21.99
CA ASP A 76 2.19 -0.83 22.80
C ASP A 76 3.43 -0.04 22.33
N LYS A 77 4.47 -0.73 21.86
CA LYS A 77 5.62 -0.09 21.18
C LYS A 77 5.18 0.61 19.89
N GLN A 78 4.25 0.03 19.12
CA GLN A 78 3.66 0.68 17.93
C GLN A 78 2.96 1.99 18.27
N LYS A 79 2.18 2.04 19.37
CA LYS A 79 1.53 3.30 19.83
C LYS A 79 2.54 4.39 20.16
N ILE A 80 3.72 4.02 20.67
CA ILE A 80 4.82 4.96 20.90
C ILE A 80 5.36 5.48 19.57
N ILE A 81 5.58 4.62 18.58
CA ILE A 81 6.03 5.02 17.24
C ILE A 81 5.04 6.00 16.60
N VAL A 82 3.73 5.72 16.66
CA VAL A 82 2.69 6.64 16.16
C VAL A 82 2.80 8.00 16.85
N THR A 83 2.97 8.01 18.17
CA THR A 83 3.12 9.26 18.94
C THR A 83 4.40 10.01 18.59
N LEU A 84 5.52 9.30 18.37
CA LEU A 84 6.79 9.87 17.92
C LEU A 84 6.65 10.45 16.51
N TYR A 85 5.94 9.76 15.63
CA TYR A 85 5.66 10.26 14.30
C TYR A 85 4.90 11.58 14.34
N ASP A 86 3.77 11.62 15.05
CA ASP A 86 2.91 12.79 15.10
C ASP A 86 3.56 14.00 15.75
N LYS A 87 4.33 13.78 16.82
CA LYS A 87 4.90 14.87 17.63
C LYS A 87 6.30 15.28 17.20
N PHE A 88 7.13 14.31 16.83
CA PHE A 88 8.55 14.53 16.53
C PHE A 88 8.83 14.49 15.03
N PHE A 89 8.64 13.35 14.36
CA PHE A 89 9.07 13.20 12.96
C PHE A 89 8.36 14.14 12.00
N LYS A 90 7.05 14.35 12.19
CA LYS A 90 6.27 15.32 11.39
C LYS A 90 6.78 16.76 11.51
N THR A 91 7.37 17.11 12.65
CA THR A 91 7.95 18.43 12.89
C THR A 91 9.39 18.51 12.41
N ALA A 92 10.21 17.51 12.74
CA ALA A 92 11.63 17.44 12.42
C ALA A 92 11.90 17.28 10.92
N PHE A 93 11.05 16.51 10.23
CA PHE A 93 11.18 16.19 8.81
C PHE A 93 9.97 16.72 8.03
N LYS A 94 9.57 17.97 8.25
CA LYS A 94 8.34 18.53 7.67
C LYS A 94 8.30 18.43 6.14
N ALA A 95 9.38 18.82 5.45
CA ALA A 95 9.45 18.73 3.99
C ALA A 95 9.33 17.27 3.49
N THR A 96 9.99 16.35 4.17
CA THR A 96 9.95 14.92 3.84
C THR A 96 8.59 14.29 4.12
N THR A 97 8.01 14.55 5.30
CA THR A 97 6.72 14.00 5.72
C THR A 97 5.55 14.57 4.92
N GLU A 98 5.59 15.85 4.52
CA GLU A 98 4.60 16.44 3.60
C GLU A 98 4.73 15.88 2.17
N ARG A 99 5.95 15.57 1.73
CA ARG A 99 6.20 14.95 0.41
C ARG A 99 5.79 13.49 0.36
N LEU A 100 6.07 12.74 1.43
CA LEU A 100 5.96 11.28 1.45
C LEU A 100 4.68 10.77 2.13
N GLY A 101 4.02 11.60 2.94
CA GLY A 101 2.65 11.40 3.41
C GLY A 101 2.38 10.02 4.04
N ILE A 102 3.09 9.65 5.12
CA ILE A 102 2.88 8.37 5.81
C ILE A 102 1.42 8.28 6.29
N VAL A 103 0.68 7.32 5.75
CA VAL A 103 -0.72 7.07 6.09
C VAL A 103 -0.81 5.81 6.96
N PHE A 104 -1.38 5.95 8.14
CA PHE A 104 -1.76 4.81 8.96
C PHE A 104 -3.10 4.25 8.48
N THR A 105 -3.06 3.07 7.88
CA THR A 105 -4.26 2.36 7.44
C THR A 105 -5.04 1.85 8.66
N PRO A 106 -6.36 2.12 8.76
CA PRO A 106 -7.18 1.59 9.86
C PRO A 106 -7.10 0.07 9.94
N ILE A 107 -6.99 -0.48 11.15
CA ILE A 107 -6.83 -1.93 11.37
C ILE A 107 -8.03 -2.70 10.81
N GLU A 108 -9.25 -2.17 10.95
CA GLU A 108 -10.47 -2.81 10.46
C GLU A 108 -10.47 -2.96 8.93
N VAL A 109 -9.81 -2.06 8.21
CA VAL A 109 -9.63 -2.17 6.75
C VAL A 109 -8.59 -3.25 6.42
N VAL A 110 -7.48 -3.28 7.16
CA VAL A 110 -6.39 -4.24 6.94
C VAL A 110 -6.87 -5.66 7.23
N ASP A 111 -7.50 -5.87 8.39
CA ASP A 111 -8.02 -7.17 8.81
C ASP A 111 -9.07 -7.69 7.81
N PHE A 112 -9.99 -6.81 7.39
CA PHE A 112 -10.97 -7.17 6.36
C PHE A 112 -10.31 -7.68 5.08
N ILE A 113 -9.25 -7.02 4.60
CA ILE A 113 -8.50 -7.45 3.42
C ILE A 113 -7.78 -8.78 3.67
N VAL A 114 -7.04 -8.91 4.79
CA VAL A 114 -6.27 -10.13 5.11
C VAL A 114 -7.19 -11.36 5.17
N HIS A 115 -8.31 -11.26 5.89
CA HIS A 115 -9.30 -12.34 6.00
C HIS A 115 -9.90 -12.66 4.62
N SER A 116 -10.24 -11.64 3.85
CA SER A 116 -10.82 -11.80 2.50
C SER A 116 -9.87 -12.48 1.52
N VAL A 117 -8.57 -12.20 1.60
CA VAL A 117 -7.56 -12.87 0.76
C VAL A 117 -7.46 -14.35 1.13
N ASP A 118 -7.45 -14.69 2.42
CA ASP A 118 -7.46 -16.09 2.85
C ASP A 118 -8.71 -16.84 2.37
N ASP A 119 -9.88 -16.21 2.47
CA ASP A 119 -11.14 -16.78 2.01
C ASP A 119 -11.15 -17.01 0.49
N VAL A 120 -10.63 -16.05 -0.29
CA VAL A 120 -10.48 -16.21 -1.74
C VAL A 120 -9.49 -17.31 -2.08
N LEU A 121 -8.35 -17.38 -1.38
CA LEU A 121 -7.35 -18.44 -1.57
C LEU A 121 -7.99 -19.81 -1.35
N LYS A 122 -8.81 -19.95 -0.30
CA LYS A 122 -9.51 -21.19 0.05
C LYS A 122 -10.55 -21.54 -1.02
N LYS A 123 -11.38 -20.57 -1.40
CA LYS A 123 -12.50 -20.77 -2.31
C LYS A 123 -12.07 -21.05 -3.75
N HIS A 124 -11.13 -20.29 -4.29
CA HIS A 124 -10.78 -20.31 -5.72
C HIS A 124 -9.57 -21.18 -6.03
N PHE A 125 -8.64 -21.35 -5.08
CA PHE A 125 -7.38 -22.06 -5.32
C PHE A 125 -7.18 -23.30 -4.44
N GLY A 126 -8.07 -23.54 -3.46
CA GLY A 126 -7.90 -24.62 -2.48
C GLY A 126 -6.64 -24.45 -1.61
N LYS A 127 -6.17 -23.21 -1.45
CA LYS A 127 -4.99 -22.83 -0.66
C LYS A 127 -5.39 -21.87 0.46
N SER A 128 -4.46 -21.47 1.31
CA SER A 128 -4.64 -20.47 2.36
C SER A 128 -3.42 -19.55 2.42
N LEU A 129 -3.50 -18.47 3.19
CA LEU A 129 -2.35 -17.62 3.50
C LEU A 129 -1.22 -18.44 4.14
N ALA A 130 -1.54 -19.46 4.94
CA ALA A 130 -0.56 -20.34 5.57
C ALA A 130 0.04 -21.39 4.62
N SER A 131 -0.61 -21.69 3.48
CA SER A 131 -0.20 -22.76 2.58
C SER A 131 1.21 -22.55 2.01
N LYS A 132 1.94 -23.64 1.78
CA LYS A 132 3.28 -23.61 1.19
C LYS A 132 3.26 -23.03 -0.23
N ASP A 133 4.32 -22.30 -0.59
CA ASP A 133 4.52 -21.68 -1.91
C ASP A 133 3.42 -20.66 -2.26
N VAL A 134 2.79 -20.06 -1.24
CA VAL A 134 1.90 -18.90 -1.39
C VAL A 134 2.67 -17.68 -0.92
N HIS A 135 3.34 -17.00 -1.85
CA HIS A 135 4.11 -15.80 -1.54
C HIS A 135 3.19 -14.58 -1.51
N ILE A 136 3.28 -13.82 -0.42
CA ILE A 136 2.48 -12.61 -0.17
C ILE A 136 3.42 -11.42 -0.23
N LEU A 137 3.07 -10.41 -1.03
CA LEU A 137 3.83 -9.19 -1.19
C LEU A 137 2.99 -7.97 -0.81
N ASP A 138 3.54 -7.12 0.06
CA ASP A 138 3.10 -5.76 0.26
C ASP A 138 4.07 -4.77 -0.43
N PRO A 139 3.74 -4.26 -1.63
CA PRO A 139 4.64 -3.40 -2.40
C PRO A 139 4.80 -1.99 -1.83
N PHE A 140 3.96 -1.59 -0.87
CA PHE A 140 3.91 -0.22 -0.32
C PHE A 140 3.65 -0.29 1.19
N THR A 141 4.57 -0.93 1.92
CA THR A 141 4.23 -1.45 3.24
C THR A 141 4.01 -0.39 4.31
N GLY A 142 4.51 0.83 4.10
CA GLY A 142 4.38 1.91 5.05
C GLY A 142 4.97 1.51 6.39
N THR A 143 4.13 1.33 7.40
CA THR A 143 4.53 0.91 8.74
C THR A 143 4.50 -0.59 8.97
N GLY A 144 4.36 -1.40 7.91
CA GLY A 144 4.36 -2.86 7.96
C GLY A 144 3.01 -3.48 8.33
N THR A 145 1.93 -2.68 8.37
CA THR A 145 0.66 -3.09 9.00
C THR A 145 0.04 -4.31 8.34
N PHE A 146 0.04 -4.42 7.01
CA PHE A 146 -0.52 -5.60 6.33
C PHE A 146 0.26 -6.88 6.67
N ILE A 147 1.59 -6.82 6.75
CA ILE A 147 2.42 -7.97 7.13
C ILE A 147 2.21 -8.34 8.60
N VAL A 148 2.20 -7.35 9.50
CA VAL A 148 1.90 -7.53 10.93
C VAL A 148 0.55 -8.22 11.12
N ARG A 149 -0.51 -7.70 10.47
CA ARG A 149 -1.86 -8.28 10.60
C ARG A 149 -2.00 -9.65 9.94
N THR A 150 -1.22 -9.92 8.90
CA THR A 150 -1.08 -11.28 8.34
C THR A 150 -0.47 -12.24 9.36
N LEU A 151 0.61 -11.84 10.05
CA LEU A 151 1.23 -12.68 11.09
C LEU A 151 0.29 -12.91 12.28
N THR A 152 -0.43 -11.88 12.74
CA THR A 152 -1.40 -12.06 13.83
C THR A 152 -2.58 -12.94 13.42
N TYR A 153 -3.04 -12.84 12.18
CA TYR A 153 -4.07 -13.73 11.65
C TYR A 153 -3.60 -15.20 11.59
N LEU A 154 -2.36 -15.44 11.17
CA LEU A 154 -1.75 -16.77 11.23
C LEU A 154 -1.61 -17.27 12.68
N LYS A 155 -1.30 -16.38 13.63
CA LYS A 155 -1.28 -16.70 15.06
C LYS A 155 -2.66 -17.14 15.57
N GLU A 156 -3.72 -16.48 15.16
CA GLU A 156 -5.10 -16.88 15.48
C GLU A 156 -5.43 -18.27 14.92
N GLN A 157 -5.03 -18.57 13.68
CA GLN A 157 -5.16 -19.91 13.09
C GLN A 157 -4.34 -20.97 13.85
N MET A 158 -3.15 -20.63 14.33
CA MET A 158 -2.33 -21.52 15.16
C MET A 158 -2.99 -21.79 16.52
N ASP A 159 -3.55 -20.77 17.16
CA ASP A 159 -4.29 -20.91 18.42
C ASP A 159 -5.55 -21.76 18.28
N ALA A 160 -6.19 -21.70 17.10
CA ALA A 160 -7.30 -22.57 16.72
C ALA A 160 -6.86 -24.02 16.38
N GLY A 161 -5.56 -24.29 16.28
CA GLY A 161 -5.00 -25.60 15.94
C GLY A 161 -5.07 -25.94 14.45
N GLU A 162 -5.26 -24.95 13.58
CA GLU A 162 -5.35 -25.14 12.12
C GLU A 162 -3.97 -25.23 11.46
N ILE A 163 -2.98 -24.54 12.02
CA ILE A 163 -1.60 -24.48 11.51
C ILE A 163 -0.58 -24.61 12.64
N SER A 164 0.69 -24.81 12.30
CA SER A 164 1.80 -24.91 13.25
C SER A 164 2.64 -23.64 13.30
N LEU A 165 3.43 -23.45 14.38
CA LEU A 165 4.43 -22.38 14.43
C LEU A 165 5.43 -22.50 13.27
N ALA A 166 5.78 -23.73 12.85
CA ALA A 166 6.66 -23.96 11.71
C ALA A 166 6.09 -23.40 10.39
N ASP A 167 4.76 -23.35 10.23
CA ASP A 167 4.13 -22.71 9.08
C ASP A 167 4.31 -21.18 9.12
N ILE A 168 4.15 -20.57 10.29
CA ILE A 168 4.37 -19.13 10.49
C ILE A 168 5.85 -18.79 10.29
N THR A 169 6.78 -19.56 10.87
CA THR A 169 8.22 -19.36 10.68
C THR A 169 8.61 -19.47 9.21
N ARG A 170 8.09 -20.45 8.48
CA ARG A 170 8.33 -20.56 7.03
C ARG A 170 7.83 -19.32 6.28
N LYS A 171 6.64 -18.82 6.63
CA LYS A 171 6.06 -17.60 6.04
C LYS A 171 6.97 -16.40 6.27
N PHE A 172 7.29 -16.13 7.53
CA PHE A 172 8.17 -15.03 7.93
C PHE A 172 9.54 -15.09 7.24
N MET A 173 10.14 -16.27 7.14
CA MET A 173 11.50 -16.42 6.62
C MET A 173 11.58 -16.38 5.07
N ASN A 174 10.55 -16.83 4.34
CA ASN A 174 10.69 -17.09 2.90
C ASN A 174 9.51 -16.64 2.01
N GLU A 175 8.32 -16.46 2.57
CA GLU A 175 7.09 -16.29 1.77
C GLU A 175 6.32 -15.00 2.05
N LEU A 176 6.78 -14.18 2.99
CA LEU A 176 6.31 -12.81 3.20
C LEU A 176 7.34 -11.83 2.66
N HIS A 177 6.86 -10.85 1.87
CA HIS A 177 7.70 -9.85 1.22
C HIS A 177 7.10 -8.45 1.43
N ALA A 178 7.95 -7.45 1.61
CA ALA A 178 7.52 -6.07 1.79
C ALA A 178 8.50 -5.09 1.15
N ASN A 179 7.98 -4.07 0.46
CA ASN A 179 8.78 -2.99 -0.10
C ASN A 179 8.37 -1.66 0.50
N GLU A 180 9.34 -0.77 0.65
CA GLU A 180 9.12 0.61 1.05
C GLU A 180 10.18 1.51 0.43
N ILE A 181 9.79 2.70 0.01
CA ILE A 181 10.70 3.70 -0.58
C ILE A 181 11.21 4.70 0.46
N VAL A 182 10.44 4.91 1.54
CA VAL A 182 10.73 5.88 2.60
C VAL A 182 11.53 5.23 3.72
N LEU A 183 12.77 5.68 3.94
CA LEU A 183 13.68 5.11 4.94
C LEU A 183 13.07 5.01 6.36
N LEU A 184 12.41 6.07 6.82
CA LEU A 184 11.77 6.05 8.13
C LEU A 184 10.66 4.99 8.22
N SER A 185 9.81 4.89 7.21
CA SER A 185 8.75 3.88 7.12
C SER A 185 9.36 2.47 7.08
N TYR A 186 10.42 2.27 6.29
CA TYR A 186 11.14 1.00 6.20
C TYR A 186 11.64 0.53 7.57
N TYR A 187 12.27 1.41 8.36
CA TYR A 187 12.69 1.03 9.71
C TYR A 187 11.52 0.70 10.64
N ILE A 188 10.44 1.48 10.59
CA ILE A 188 9.24 1.21 11.39
C ILE A 188 8.64 -0.15 11.01
N ALA A 189 8.51 -0.42 9.71
CA ALA A 189 7.96 -1.68 9.20
C ALA A 189 8.81 -2.88 9.61
N ALA A 190 10.12 -2.83 9.40
CA ALA A 190 11.04 -3.91 9.75
C ALA A 190 10.89 -4.28 11.23
N ILE A 191 11.00 -3.30 12.13
CA ILE A 191 10.91 -3.54 13.57
C ILE A 191 9.51 -4.04 13.97
N ASN A 192 8.44 -3.45 13.42
CA ASN A 192 7.08 -3.87 13.76
C ASN A 192 6.85 -5.34 13.37
N ILE A 193 7.33 -5.75 12.20
CA ILE A 193 7.21 -7.12 11.71
C ILE A 193 8.03 -8.08 12.57
N GLU A 194 9.29 -7.74 12.85
CA GLU A 194 10.21 -8.54 13.66
C GLU A 194 9.72 -8.70 15.11
N ALA A 195 9.30 -7.61 15.75
CA ALA A 195 8.78 -7.63 17.12
C ALA A 195 7.46 -8.42 17.23
N THR A 196 6.60 -8.35 16.21
CA THR A 196 5.37 -9.15 16.18
C THR A 196 5.69 -10.64 16.05
N PHE A 197 6.68 -11.00 15.23
CA PHE A 197 7.10 -12.39 15.08
C PHE A 197 7.77 -12.94 16.36
N ASP A 198 8.59 -12.14 17.03
CA ASP A 198 9.19 -12.47 18.33
C ASP A 198 8.12 -12.71 19.41
N GLU A 199 7.04 -11.91 19.42
CA GLU A 199 5.91 -12.16 20.32
C GLU A 199 5.16 -13.48 19.98
N ILE A 200 5.08 -13.83 18.69
CA ILE A 200 4.40 -15.05 18.21
C ILE A 200 5.21 -16.32 18.52
N ASN A 201 6.53 -16.29 18.31
CA ASN A 201 7.43 -17.43 18.55
C ASN A 201 7.74 -17.62 20.05
N GLY A 202 7.48 -16.61 20.88
CA GLY A 202 7.53 -16.66 22.33
C GLY A 202 8.95 -16.84 22.86
N LYS A 203 9.25 -18.02 23.42
CA LYS A 203 10.58 -18.33 23.98
C LYS A 203 11.33 -19.40 23.17
N GLU A 204 10.76 -19.84 22.05
CA GLU A 204 11.32 -20.93 21.27
C GLU A 204 12.55 -20.49 20.48
N GLU A 205 12.49 -19.30 19.89
CA GLU A 205 13.58 -18.65 19.18
C GLU A 205 13.64 -17.20 19.67
N GLY A 206 14.83 -16.68 19.94
CA GLY A 206 14.98 -15.25 20.23
C GLY A 206 14.80 -14.41 18.97
N TYR A 207 15.08 -13.11 19.06
CA TYR A 207 14.97 -12.17 17.94
C TYR A 207 15.51 -12.71 16.60
N VAL A 208 14.64 -12.66 15.58
CA VAL A 208 14.97 -13.03 14.20
C VAL A 208 14.70 -11.82 13.28
N PRO A 209 15.70 -11.35 12.52
CA PRO A 209 15.50 -10.25 11.57
C PRO A 209 14.62 -10.68 10.40
N PHE A 210 13.78 -9.77 9.90
CA PHE A 210 12.89 -10.05 8.78
C PHE A 210 13.64 -9.87 7.45
N GLU A 211 13.88 -10.96 6.74
CA GLU A 211 14.60 -10.94 5.47
C GLU A 211 13.75 -10.50 4.27
N GLY A 212 12.41 -10.53 4.41
CA GLY A 212 11.48 -10.22 3.33
C GLY A 212 11.27 -8.73 3.05
N ILE A 213 11.77 -7.83 3.90
CA ILE A 213 11.65 -6.37 3.68
C ILE A 213 12.82 -5.82 2.86
N VAL A 214 12.50 -4.92 1.92
CA VAL A 214 13.42 -4.26 0.99
C VAL A 214 13.17 -2.75 0.96
N LEU A 215 14.24 -1.95 1.01
CA LEU A 215 14.18 -0.52 0.69
C LEU A 215 14.31 -0.35 -0.83
N THR A 216 13.22 0.00 -1.51
CA THR A 216 13.19 0.13 -2.98
C THR A 216 11.99 0.94 -3.47
N ASP A 217 12.10 1.52 -4.67
CA ASP A 217 10.93 1.95 -5.44
C ASP A 217 10.39 0.74 -6.20
N THR A 218 9.23 0.24 -5.76
CA THR A 218 8.58 -0.92 -6.38
C THR A 218 8.35 -0.74 -7.87
N PHE A 219 8.00 0.46 -8.34
CA PHE A 219 7.76 0.68 -9.77
C PHE A 219 9.07 0.60 -10.56
N GLU A 220 10.14 1.22 -10.04
CA GLU A 220 11.47 1.18 -10.65
C GLU A 220 12.08 -0.23 -10.64
N SER A 221 11.72 -1.08 -9.67
CA SER A 221 12.25 -2.45 -9.54
C SER A 221 12.01 -3.34 -10.76
N THR A 222 11.12 -2.92 -11.68
CA THR A 222 10.81 -3.64 -12.92
C THR A 222 11.18 -2.86 -14.19
N GLU A 223 11.85 -1.72 -14.06
CA GLU A 223 12.21 -0.84 -15.19
C GLU A 223 13.56 -1.19 -15.83
N SER A 224 14.48 -1.78 -15.07
CA SER A 224 15.82 -2.16 -15.54
C SER A 224 16.34 -3.41 -14.82
N GLU A 225 17.00 -4.30 -15.57
CA GLU A 225 17.74 -5.45 -14.99
C GLU A 225 19.10 -5.03 -14.41
N ASP A 226 19.63 -3.86 -14.80
CA ASP A 226 20.81 -3.27 -14.18
C ASP A 226 20.41 -2.70 -12.81
N ILE A 227 20.28 -3.60 -11.83
CA ILE A 227 20.47 -3.22 -10.43
C ILE A 227 21.90 -2.71 -10.39
N LEU A 228 22.06 -1.38 -10.39
CA LEU A 228 23.34 -0.72 -10.16
C LEU A 228 24.00 -1.49 -9.02
N ALA A 229 25.15 -2.09 -9.28
CA ALA A 229 25.96 -2.68 -8.24
C ALA A 229 26.43 -1.53 -7.34
N ASP A 230 25.58 -1.12 -6.41
CA ASP A 230 25.90 -0.16 -5.39
C ASP A 230 26.70 -0.92 -4.32
N ASP A 231 27.97 -0.54 -4.18
CA ASP A 231 28.90 -1.14 -3.23
C ASP A 231 28.37 -1.07 -1.77
N TYR A 232 27.45 -0.14 -1.46
CA TYR A 232 26.92 0.03 -0.11
C TYR A 232 25.68 -0.83 0.18
N PHE A 233 24.73 -0.93 -0.74
CA PHE A 233 23.42 -1.56 -0.49
C PHE A 233 23.30 -2.99 -1.03
N GLY A 234 24.41 -3.66 -1.38
CA GLY A 234 24.42 -4.99 -1.99
C GLY A 234 23.53 -6.04 -1.30
N THR A 235 23.49 -6.10 0.03
CA THR A 235 22.62 -7.04 0.76
C THR A 235 21.13 -6.72 0.62
N ASN A 236 20.75 -5.43 0.54
CA ASN A 236 19.37 -5.02 0.25
C ASN A 236 18.98 -5.43 -1.18
N ASP A 237 19.88 -5.23 -2.12
CA ASP A 237 19.68 -5.58 -3.53
C ASP A 237 19.59 -7.10 -3.75
N GLU A 238 20.34 -7.89 -2.98
CA GLU A 238 20.19 -9.35 -2.95
C GLU A 238 18.80 -9.79 -2.47
N ARG A 239 18.22 -9.10 -1.47
CA ARG A 239 16.84 -9.35 -1.05
C ARG A 239 15.85 -9.02 -2.17
N LEU A 240 16.05 -7.89 -2.87
CA LEU A 240 15.22 -7.52 -4.02
C LEU A 240 15.28 -8.57 -5.14
N LYS A 241 16.48 -9.05 -5.50
CA LYS A 241 16.66 -10.10 -6.52
C LYS A 241 15.93 -11.38 -6.14
N ARG A 242 16.07 -11.85 -4.89
CA ARG A 242 15.33 -13.01 -4.37
C ARG A 242 13.81 -12.79 -4.46
N GLN A 243 13.34 -11.58 -4.15
CA GLN A 243 11.92 -11.24 -4.27
C GLN A 243 11.44 -11.22 -5.73
N GLN A 244 12.23 -10.70 -6.67
CA GLN A 244 11.88 -10.67 -8.10
C GLN A 244 11.71 -12.08 -8.68
N GLU A 245 12.52 -13.03 -8.24
CA GLU A 245 12.44 -14.44 -8.65
C GLU A 245 11.24 -15.19 -8.02
N ALA A 246 10.69 -14.68 -6.90
CA ALA A 246 9.60 -15.36 -6.19
C ALA A 246 8.27 -15.35 -6.99
N PRO A 247 7.53 -16.46 -7.03
CA PRO A 247 6.22 -16.53 -7.69
C PRO A 247 5.13 -15.93 -6.79
N ILE A 248 4.94 -14.60 -6.86
CA ILE A 248 3.96 -13.89 -6.04
C ILE A 248 2.54 -14.35 -6.37
N THR A 249 1.85 -14.84 -5.33
CA THR A 249 0.48 -15.37 -5.41
C THR A 249 -0.53 -14.37 -4.87
N ALA A 250 -0.15 -13.56 -3.87
CA ALA A 250 -1.00 -12.53 -3.30
C ALA A 250 -0.25 -11.20 -3.23
N VAL A 251 -0.88 -10.13 -3.72
CA VAL A 251 -0.40 -8.75 -3.54
C VAL A 251 -1.43 -8.03 -2.69
N ILE A 252 -1.02 -7.50 -1.54
CA ILE A 252 -1.89 -6.80 -0.59
C ILE A 252 -1.33 -5.41 -0.28
N GLY A 253 -2.15 -4.46 0.17
CA GLY A 253 -1.62 -3.18 0.64
C GLY A 253 -2.52 -1.97 0.50
N ASN A 254 -1.93 -0.81 0.77
CA ASN A 254 -2.52 0.51 0.57
C ASN A 254 -1.59 1.35 -0.33
N PRO A 255 -1.73 1.28 -1.66
CA PRO A 255 -0.84 2.00 -2.58
C PRO A 255 -0.96 3.53 -2.43
N PRO A 256 0.06 4.31 -2.84
CA PRO A 256 0.00 5.77 -2.78
C PRO A 256 -1.04 6.36 -3.76
N TYR A 257 -1.70 7.47 -3.38
CA TYR A 257 -2.70 8.16 -4.20
C TYR A 257 -2.15 9.51 -4.69
N SER A 258 -1.76 9.61 -5.96
CA SER A 258 -1.19 10.84 -6.53
C SER A 258 -1.30 10.86 -8.05
N ILE A 259 -2.03 11.85 -8.59
CA ILE A 259 -2.21 12.14 -10.04
C ILE A 259 -1.08 13.05 -10.58
N GLY A 260 -0.12 13.43 -9.74
CA GLY A 260 0.86 14.48 -10.04
C GLY A 260 0.47 15.83 -9.42
N GLN A 261 1.28 16.86 -9.68
CA GLN A 261 1.26 18.09 -8.90
C GLN A 261 0.11 19.05 -9.26
N ASN A 262 -0.44 19.71 -8.24
CA ASN A 262 -1.41 20.81 -8.40
C ASN A 262 -0.78 22.14 -8.87
N ASN A 263 0.56 22.23 -9.01
CA ASN A 263 1.24 23.49 -9.23
C ASN A 263 2.42 23.32 -10.21
N VAL A 264 2.31 23.95 -11.39
CA VAL A 264 3.29 23.83 -12.50
C VAL A 264 4.63 24.52 -12.18
N ASN A 265 4.68 25.34 -11.12
CA ASN A 265 5.84 26.16 -10.75
C ASN A 265 6.86 25.48 -9.81
N LYS A 266 6.73 24.18 -9.54
CA LYS A 266 7.74 23.42 -8.78
C LYS A 266 8.48 22.48 -9.73
N ASP A 267 9.80 22.62 -9.81
CA ASP A 267 10.74 21.85 -10.64
C ASP A 267 10.94 20.39 -10.14
N ASP A 268 9.88 19.71 -9.75
CA ASP A 268 9.96 18.31 -9.32
C ASP A 268 9.21 17.47 -10.37
N LYS A 269 9.98 17.01 -11.38
CA LYS A 269 9.45 16.20 -12.47
C LYS A 269 8.94 14.89 -11.88
N SER A 270 7.69 14.53 -12.16
CA SER A 270 7.16 13.20 -11.80
C SER A 270 8.13 12.12 -12.28
N ILE A 271 8.49 11.21 -11.38
CA ILE A 271 9.31 10.03 -11.72
C ILE A 271 8.63 9.31 -12.88
N GLN A 272 9.42 8.90 -13.87
CA GLN A 272 8.95 8.23 -15.07
C GLN A 272 9.30 6.76 -14.96
N TYR A 273 8.33 5.90 -15.25
CA TYR A 273 8.49 4.45 -15.27
C TYR A 273 8.12 3.94 -16.68
N PRO A 274 9.02 4.02 -17.68
CA PRO A 274 8.69 3.79 -19.08
C PRO A 274 8.04 2.43 -19.40
N ILE A 275 8.44 1.34 -18.75
CA ILE A 275 7.89 -0.01 -18.95
C ILE A 275 6.48 -0.08 -18.36
N LEU A 276 6.30 0.35 -17.11
CA LEU A 276 5.00 0.39 -16.44
C LEU A 276 4.02 1.30 -17.17
N GLN A 277 4.47 2.50 -17.56
CA GLN A 277 3.66 3.44 -18.33
C GLN A 277 3.26 2.87 -19.69
N ARG A 278 4.14 2.13 -20.37
CA ARG A 278 3.81 1.42 -21.61
C ARG A 278 2.78 0.30 -21.36
N SER A 279 2.87 -0.41 -20.24
CA SER A 279 1.86 -1.40 -19.84
C SER A 279 0.47 -0.74 -19.69
N ILE A 280 0.39 0.40 -18.98
CA ILE A 280 -0.84 1.20 -18.86
C ILE A 280 -1.33 1.69 -20.23
N GLN A 281 -0.42 2.16 -21.08
CA GLN A 281 -0.75 2.64 -22.42
C GLN A 281 -1.41 1.55 -23.26
N ASN A 282 -0.85 0.33 -23.21
CA ASN A 282 -1.30 -0.81 -24.01
C ASN A 282 -2.56 -1.49 -23.47
N THR A 283 -2.93 -1.23 -22.21
CA THR A 283 -4.10 -1.80 -21.53
C THR A 283 -5.15 -0.71 -21.31
N TYR A 284 -5.05 0.01 -20.19
CA TYR A 284 -6.05 0.94 -19.70
C TYR A 284 -6.29 2.12 -20.66
N ALA A 285 -5.22 2.73 -21.18
CA ALA A 285 -5.35 3.91 -22.02
C ALA A 285 -5.87 3.56 -23.42
N LYS A 286 -5.42 2.44 -23.99
CA LYS A 286 -5.89 1.94 -25.28
C LYS A 286 -7.39 1.63 -25.28
N ASN A 287 -7.89 1.08 -24.17
CA ASN A 287 -9.30 0.72 -24.01
C ASN A 287 -10.20 1.89 -23.58
N SER A 288 -9.62 3.04 -23.21
CA SER A 288 -10.40 4.20 -22.77
C SER A 288 -10.89 5.04 -23.95
N LYS A 289 -12.17 5.43 -23.93
CA LYS A 289 -12.77 6.43 -24.82
C LYS A 289 -12.59 7.86 -24.30
N GLY A 290 -12.00 8.02 -23.11
CA GLY A 290 -11.78 9.31 -22.45
C GLY A 290 -10.70 10.16 -23.13
N LYS A 291 -10.94 11.47 -23.25
CA LYS A 291 -10.00 12.41 -23.87
C LYS A 291 -8.83 12.80 -22.96
N ALA A 292 -8.98 12.67 -21.64
CA ALA A 292 -7.98 13.07 -20.65
C ALA A 292 -7.39 11.84 -19.96
N GLN A 293 -6.34 11.27 -20.56
CA GLN A 293 -5.74 10.02 -20.10
C GLN A 293 -4.79 10.18 -18.91
N ASN A 294 -4.44 11.42 -18.52
CA ASN A 294 -3.52 11.67 -17.39
C ASN A 294 -3.98 11.03 -16.08
N THR A 295 -5.29 10.91 -15.86
CA THR A 295 -5.86 10.26 -14.66
C THR A 295 -5.44 8.78 -14.55
N LEU A 296 -5.19 8.10 -15.67
CA LEU A 296 -4.79 6.69 -15.68
C LEU A 296 -3.37 6.46 -15.15
N TYR A 297 -2.58 7.52 -14.99
CA TYR A 297 -1.24 7.48 -14.44
C TYR A 297 -1.21 7.90 -12.95
N ASP A 298 -2.36 7.95 -12.28
CA ASP A 298 -2.40 8.03 -10.81
C ASP A 298 -1.59 6.86 -10.22
N SER A 299 -0.82 7.14 -9.18
CA SER A 299 0.04 6.16 -8.50
C SER A 299 -0.73 4.91 -8.04
N TYR A 300 -2.01 5.02 -7.65
CA TYR A 300 -2.80 3.84 -7.28
C TYR A 300 -3.21 2.99 -8.49
N ILE A 301 -3.39 3.60 -9.67
CA ILE A 301 -3.67 2.88 -10.92
C ILE A 301 -2.39 2.22 -11.44
N GLN A 302 -1.25 2.91 -11.30
CA GLN A 302 0.07 2.33 -11.53
C GLN A 302 0.30 1.11 -10.63
N ALA A 303 -0.10 1.18 -9.36
CA ALA A 303 -0.06 0.03 -8.45
C ALA A 303 -0.94 -1.14 -8.91
N PHE A 304 -2.16 -0.89 -9.38
CA PHE A 304 -2.99 -1.96 -9.96
C PHE A 304 -2.34 -2.58 -11.20
N ARG A 305 -1.79 -1.78 -12.12
CA ARG A 305 -1.10 -2.29 -13.31
C ARG A 305 0.12 -3.12 -12.93
N TRP A 306 0.98 -2.57 -12.08
CA TRP A 306 2.20 -3.22 -11.61
C TRP A 306 1.88 -4.52 -10.89
N ALA A 307 0.90 -4.53 -9.97
CA ALA A 307 0.49 -5.73 -9.26
C ALA A 307 -0.06 -6.80 -10.22
N SER A 308 -0.85 -6.39 -11.22
CA SER A 308 -1.39 -7.30 -12.24
C SER A 308 -0.30 -7.92 -13.12
N ASP A 309 0.76 -7.16 -13.40
CA ASP A 309 1.93 -7.62 -14.18
C ASP A 309 2.87 -8.49 -13.32
N ARG A 310 2.98 -8.18 -12.02
CA ARG A 310 3.82 -8.91 -11.04
C ARG A 310 3.21 -10.24 -10.61
N LEU A 311 1.87 -10.32 -10.57
CA LEU A 311 1.14 -11.50 -10.14
C LEU A 311 1.50 -12.68 -11.04
N SER A 312 1.67 -13.86 -10.45
CA SER A 312 1.78 -15.09 -11.25
C SER A 312 0.50 -15.32 -12.06
N THR A 313 0.49 -16.34 -12.94
CA THR A 313 -0.68 -16.63 -13.79
C THR A 313 -1.97 -16.75 -12.99
N ASN A 314 -1.89 -17.25 -11.75
CA ASN A 314 -3.01 -17.44 -10.84
C ASN A 314 -2.71 -16.75 -9.50
N GLY A 315 -3.63 -15.92 -8.99
CA GLY A 315 -3.42 -15.23 -7.72
C GLY A 315 -4.47 -14.18 -7.39
N VAL A 316 -4.16 -13.37 -6.38
CA VAL A 316 -5.05 -12.33 -5.84
C VAL A 316 -4.32 -11.00 -5.72
N VAL A 317 -4.97 -9.91 -6.13
CA VAL A 317 -4.57 -8.53 -5.81
C VAL A 317 -5.63 -7.92 -4.92
N ALA A 318 -5.27 -7.45 -3.73
CA ALA A 318 -6.21 -6.86 -2.77
C ALA A 318 -5.70 -5.52 -2.21
N PHE A 319 -6.38 -4.43 -2.60
CA PHE A 319 -5.99 -3.08 -2.19
C PHE A 319 -7.13 -2.31 -1.54
N VAL A 320 -6.77 -1.47 -0.57
CA VAL A 320 -7.54 -0.27 -0.27
C VAL A 320 -6.98 0.89 -1.10
N SER A 321 -7.81 1.48 -1.97
CA SER A 321 -7.36 2.50 -2.91
C SER A 321 -8.34 3.67 -3.03
N ASN A 322 -7.95 4.69 -3.78
CA ASN A 322 -8.90 5.66 -4.30
C ASN A 322 -9.97 4.93 -5.14
N GLY A 323 -11.25 5.09 -4.77
CA GLY A 323 -12.39 4.44 -5.41
C GLY A 323 -12.93 5.18 -6.65
N SER A 324 -12.26 6.25 -7.10
CA SER A 324 -12.74 7.06 -8.23
C SER A 324 -12.85 6.29 -9.54
N TYR A 325 -12.08 5.20 -9.70
CA TYR A 325 -12.12 4.39 -10.91
C TYR A 325 -13.45 3.67 -11.15
N ILE A 326 -14.23 3.42 -10.09
CA ILE A 326 -15.51 2.68 -10.13
C ILE A 326 -16.51 3.38 -11.06
N ASN A 327 -16.52 4.71 -11.07
CA ASN A 327 -17.46 5.52 -11.87
C ASN A 327 -16.78 6.69 -12.60
N GLY A 328 -15.47 6.65 -12.75
CA GLY A 328 -14.70 7.69 -13.43
C GLY A 328 -14.92 7.69 -14.94
N LEU A 329 -14.98 8.89 -15.53
CA LEU A 329 -15.17 9.07 -16.98
C LEU A 329 -13.98 8.54 -17.80
N ASN A 330 -12.76 8.75 -17.31
CA ASN A 330 -11.52 8.36 -18.00
C ASN A 330 -10.98 7.00 -17.56
N THR A 331 -11.72 6.27 -16.72
CA THR A 331 -11.31 4.96 -16.17
C THR A 331 -12.16 3.82 -16.72
N ASP A 332 -12.91 4.06 -17.80
CA ASP A 332 -13.64 3.05 -18.57
C ASP A 332 -12.71 1.97 -19.13
N GLY A 333 -11.57 2.37 -19.69
CA GLY A 333 -10.56 1.42 -20.16
C GLY A 333 -9.90 0.61 -19.04
N LEU A 334 -9.75 1.19 -17.83
CA LEU A 334 -9.31 0.45 -16.65
C LEU A 334 -10.35 -0.59 -16.24
N ARG A 335 -11.63 -0.21 -16.11
CA ARG A 335 -12.71 -1.15 -15.76
C ARG A 335 -12.84 -2.28 -16.75
N GLN A 336 -12.72 -1.99 -18.05
CA GLN A 336 -12.71 -3.01 -19.10
C GLN A 336 -11.53 -3.98 -18.92
N SER A 337 -10.31 -3.44 -18.77
CA SER A 337 -9.11 -4.28 -18.69
C SER A 337 -9.11 -5.15 -17.43
N LEU A 338 -9.54 -4.61 -16.28
CA LEU A 338 -9.68 -5.40 -15.04
C LEU A 338 -10.70 -6.53 -15.22
N TYR A 339 -11.82 -6.28 -15.91
CA TYR A 339 -12.83 -7.30 -16.17
C TYR A 339 -12.32 -8.39 -17.13
N GLU A 340 -11.47 -8.05 -18.10
CA GLU A 340 -10.87 -9.01 -19.03
C GLU A 340 -9.71 -9.81 -18.41
N GLU A 341 -8.93 -9.20 -17.51
CA GLU A 341 -7.72 -9.80 -16.94
C GLU A 341 -7.96 -10.63 -15.68
N PHE A 342 -9.04 -10.33 -14.95
CA PHE A 342 -9.42 -11.01 -13.70
C PHE A 342 -10.78 -11.69 -13.85
N ASN A 343 -10.96 -12.78 -13.10
CA ASN A 343 -12.14 -13.64 -13.17
C ASN A 343 -13.22 -13.19 -12.18
N HIS A 344 -12.82 -12.81 -10.97
CA HIS A 344 -13.75 -12.32 -9.96
C HIS A 344 -13.25 -11.01 -9.37
N LEU A 345 -14.07 -9.97 -9.42
CA LEU A 345 -13.75 -8.64 -8.91
C LEU A 345 -14.70 -8.30 -7.77
N TYR A 346 -14.23 -8.33 -6.53
CA TYR A 346 -14.99 -7.90 -5.35
C TYR A 346 -14.67 -6.44 -5.04
N ILE A 347 -15.64 -5.55 -5.29
CA ILE A 347 -15.48 -4.10 -5.20
C ILE A 347 -16.38 -3.54 -4.10
N PHE A 348 -15.79 -3.25 -2.94
CA PHE A 348 -16.48 -2.67 -1.80
C PHE A 348 -16.24 -1.15 -1.75
N ASN A 349 -17.24 -0.39 -2.17
CA ASN A 349 -17.20 1.08 -2.16
C ASN A 349 -17.45 1.61 -0.74
N LEU A 350 -16.37 2.07 -0.09
CA LEU A 350 -16.42 2.70 1.24
C LEU A 350 -16.75 4.19 1.17
N ARG A 351 -16.85 4.75 -0.04
CA ARG A 351 -17.24 6.15 -0.27
C ARG A 351 -16.31 7.14 0.43
N GLY A 352 -16.84 8.29 0.86
CA GLY A 352 -16.11 9.27 1.65
C GLY A 352 -15.45 10.36 0.82
N ASP A 353 -15.95 10.64 -0.41
CA ASP A 353 -15.44 11.74 -1.21
C ASP A 353 -15.76 13.10 -0.56
N ALA A 354 -14.71 13.74 -0.03
CA ALA A 354 -14.77 15.04 0.62
C ALA A 354 -14.42 16.21 -0.30
N ARG A 355 -14.33 15.98 -1.62
CA ARG A 355 -14.27 17.05 -2.65
C ARG A 355 -15.65 17.47 -3.14
N THR A 356 -16.67 16.65 -2.89
CA THR A 356 -18.07 16.96 -3.18
C THR A 356 -18.64 18.00 -2.22
N GLN A 357 -19.82 18.55 -2.54
CA GLN A 357 -20.52 19.56 -1.72
C GLN A 357 -22.02 19.26 -1.62
N GLY A 358 -22.71 19.95 -0.72
CA GLY A 358 -24.17 19.83 -0.55
C GLY A 358 -24.62 18.43 -0.16
N GLU A 359 -25.71 17.97 -0.77
CA GLU A 359 -26.32 16.66 -0.44
C GLU A 359 -25.39 15.49 -0.78
N GLN A 360 -24.63 15.57 -1.87
CA GLN A 360 -23.68 14.52 -2.22
C GLN A 360 -22.62 14.36 -1.12
N ARG A 361 -22.10 15.47 -0.59
CA ARG A 361 -21.14 15.41 0.53
C ARG A 361 -21.73 14.77 1.79
N ARG A 362 -23.01 15.06 2.08
CA ARG A 362 -23.72 14.45 3.21
C ARG A 362 -23.88 12.95 3.03
N LYS A 363 -24.20 12.49 1.83
CA LYS A 363 -24.28 11.05 1.51
C LYS A 363 -22.93 10.36 1.66
N GLU A 364 -21.87 10.93 1.08
CA GLU A 364 -20.50 10.39 1.18
C GLU A 364 -20.02 10.27 2.64
N SER A 365 -20.36 11.27 3.47
CA SER A 365 -20.12 11.31 4.91
C SER A 365 -18.68 10.96 5.31
N GLY A 366 -18.45 10.12 6.33
CA GLY A 366 -17.13 9.84 6.89
C GLY A 366 -16.16 9.22 5.88
N ASN A 367 -14.88 9.58 5.95
CA ASN A 367 -13.81 8.92 5.21
C ASN A 367 -13.06 7.98 6.17
N VAL A 368 -12.77 6.74 5.75
CA VAL A 368 -12.07 5.76 6.60
C VAL A 368 -10.65 6.19 6.99
N PHE A 369 -10.00 7.03 6.17
CA PHE A 369 -8.72 7.66 6.51
C PHE A 369 -8.87 9.00 7.24
N GLY A 370 -10.10 9.42 7.57
CA GLY A 370 -10.36 10.67 8.28
C GLY A 370 -9.84 11.88 7.52
N GLY A 371 -8.98 12.68 8.14
CA GLY A 371 -8.32 13.82 7.50
C GLY A 371 -7.15 13.46 6.57
N GLY A 372 -6.71 12.19 6.56
CA GLY A 372 -5.57 11.73 5.76
C GLY A 372 -5.86 11.64 4.25
N SER A 373 -7.13 11.47 3.87
CA SER A 373 -7.55 11.52 2.47
C SER A 373 -8.88 12.23 2.31
N ARG A 374 -9.08 12.82 1.13
CA ARG A 374 -10.35 13.42 0.70
C ARG A 374 -10.97 12.68 -0.50
N THR A 375 -10.31 11.64 -1.02
CA THR A 375 -10.81 10.84 -2.15
C THR A 375 -11.90 9.87 -1.68
N PRO A 376 -12.81 9.42 -2.56
CA PRO A 376 -13.56 8.21 -2.26
C PRO A 376 -12.60 7.04 -2.05
N ILE A 377 -12.94 6.11 -1.16
CA ILE A 377 -12.13 4.95 -0.84
C ILE A 377 -12.90 3.69 -1.21
N ALA A 378 -12.19 2.69 -1.74
CA ALA A 378 -12.75 1.38 -2.01
C ALA A 378 -11.76 0.29 -1.62
N ILE A 379 -12.28 -0.84 -1.14
CA ILE A 379 -11.53 -2.09 -1.04
C ILE A 379 -11.82 -2.90 -2.30
N SER A 380 -10.77 -3.37 -2.97
CA SER A 380 -10.85 -4.12 -4.21
C SER A 380 -10.09 -5.43 -4.04
N VAL A 381 -10.76 -6.57 -4.20
CA VAL A 381 -10.13 -7.91 -4.21
C VAL A 381 -10.34 -8.52 -5.60
N LEU A 382 -9.25 -8.63 -6.35
CA LEU A 382 -9.22 -9.06 -7.74
C LEU A 382 -8.61 -10.46 -7.82
N VAL A 383 -9.37 -11.42 -8.34
CA VAL A 383 -9.01 -12.84 -8.39
C VAL A 383 -8.73 -13.25 -9.82
N LYS A 384 -7.57 -13.84 -10.06
CA LYS A 384 -7.18 -14.42 -11.34
C LYS A 384 -6.97 -15.91 -11.17
N ASP A 385 -7.91 -16.71 -11.66
CA ASP A 385 -7.90 -18.17 -11.52
C ASP A 385 -7.69 -18.93 -12.84
N GLY A 386 -7.65 -18.20 -13.96
CA GLY A 386 -7.40 -18.76 -15.28
C GLY A 386 -8.62 -19.41 -15.93
N SER A 387 -9.81 -19.26 -15.33
CA SER A 387 -11.07 -19.61 -15.98
C SER A 387 -11.47 -18.56 -17.03
N ASP A 388 -12.51 -18.86 -17.81
CA ASP A 388 -13.15 -17.89 -18.73
C ASP A 388 -14.35 -17.18 -18.08
N ASN A 389 -14.56 -17.36 -16.76
CA ASN A 389 -15.64 -16.71 -16.04
C ASN A 389 -15.21 -15.31 -15.60
N HIS A 390 -16.06 -14.32 -15.84
CA HIS A 390 -15.82 -12.93 -15.45
C HIS A 390 -17.03 -12.36 -14.72
N GLU A 391 -16.84 -11.99 -13.45
CA GLU A 391 -17.90 -11.50 -12.58
C GLU A 391 -17.43 -10.29 -11.77
N VAL A 392 -18.27 -9.25 -11.72
CA VAL A 392 -18.07 -8.09 -10.84
C VAL A 392 -19.07 -8.18 -9.70
N HIS A 393 -18.57 -8.33 -8.49
CA HIS A 393 -19.34 -8.29 -7.24
C HIS A 393 -19.16 -6.90 -6.62
N TYR A 394 -20.22 -6.11 -6.61
CA TYR A 394 -20.20 -4.74 -6.09
C TYR A 394 -21.04 -4.61 -4.83
N HIS A 395 -20.54 -3.82 -3.88
CA HIS A 395 -21.32 -3.39 -2.72
C HIS A 395 -20.99 -1.93 -2.37
N ASP A 396 -22.02 -1.13 -2.14
CA ASP A 396 -21.89 0.22 -1.59
C ASP A 396 -22.16 0.18 -0.09
N ILE A 397 -21.24 0.70 0.72
CA ILE A 397 -21.36 0.68 2.18
C ILE A 397 -22.60 1.43 2.71
N GLY A 398 -23.10 2.42 1.96
CA GLY A 398 -24.31 3.18 2.28
C GLY A 398 -24.12 4.70 2.37
N ASP A 399 -25.25 5.41 2.34
CA ASP A 399 -25.33 6.87 2.55
C ASP A 399 -25.25 7.25 4.04
N TYR A 400 -24.67 8.42 4.32
CA TYR A 400 -24.69 9.12 5.61
C TYR A 400 -23.89 8.47 6.75
N LEU A 401 -23.17 7.38 6.51
CA LEU A 401 -22.39 6.68 7.53
C LEU A 401 -21.14 7.46 7.97
N THR A 402 -20.93 7.57 9.28
CA THR A 402 -19.72 8.18 9.84
C THR A 402 -18.49 7.29 9.59
N ARG A 403 -17.29 7.78 9.88
CA ARG A 403 -16.06 6.97 9.81
C ARG A 403 -16.19 5.73 10.69
N GLU A 404 -16.62 5.92 11.93
CA GLU A 404 -16.74 4.83 12.91
C GLU A 404 -17.81 3.81 12.50
N ASP A 405 -18.93 4.25 11.93
CA ASP A 405 -19.94 3.32 11.41
C ASP A 405 -19.37 2.43 10.30
N LYS A 406 -18.58 3.01 9.38
CA LYS A 406 -17.93 2.27 8.30
C LYS A 406 -16.89 1.27 8.82
N LEU A 407 -16.07 1.68 9.79
CA LEU A 407 -15.07 0.79 10.41
C LEU A 407 -15.75 -0.33 11.21
N ASN A 408 -16.85 -0.04 11.93
CA ASN A 408 -17.63 -1.05 12.62
C ASN A 408 -18.23 -2.07 11.63
N ILE A 409 -18.75 -1.63 10.48
CA ILE A 409 -19.24 -2.57 9.45
C ILE A 409 -18.11 -3.49 8.97
N LEU A 410 -16.91 -2.97 8.72
CA LEU A 410 -15.77 -3.81 8.30
C LEU A 410 -15.41 -4.84 9.37
N ARG A 411 -15.33 -4.41 10.63
CA ARG A 411 -15.07 -5.31 11.77
C ARG A 411 -16.15 -6.37 11.92
N ASP A 412 -17.42 -5.99 11.86
CA ASP A 412 -18.55 -6.90 12.07
C ASP A 412 -18.75 -7.87 10.90
N LYS A 413 -18.31 -7.48 9.69
CA LYS A 413 -18.35 -8.33 8.50
C LYS A 413 -17.16 -9.26 8.39
N GLU A 414 -16.01 -8.90 8.95
CA GLU A 414 -14.76 -9.67 8.99
C GLU A 414 -14.13 -9.93 7.61
N SER A 415 -14.88 -10.35 6.59
CA SER A 415 -14.39 -10.64 5.25
C SER A 415 -15.45 -10.44 4.16
N ILE A 416 -15.03 -10.55 2.90
CA ILE A 416 -15.91 -10.51 1.72
C ILE A 416 -16.99 -11.59 1.72
N LEU A 417 -16.84 -12.71 2.46
CA LEU A 417 -17.84 -13.78 2.46
C LEU A 417 -19.15 -13.36 3.12
N ASN A 418 -19.10 -12.40 4.04
CA ASN A 418 -20.25 -11.93 4.79
C ASN A 418 -20.91 -10.67 4.19
N ILE A 419 -20.41 -10.19 3.05
CA ILE A 419 -20.98 -9.06 2.32
C ILE A 419 -22.09 -9.56 1.38
N ASP A 420 -23.20 -8.82 1.34
CA ASP A 420 -24.29 -9.08 0.41
C ASP A 420 -23.99 -8.42 -0.94
N TRP A 421 -23.42 -9.20 -1.85
CA TRP A 421 -22.91 -8.70 -3.11
C TRP A 421 -24.00 -8.54 -4.18
N GLN A 422 -24.01 -7.38 -4.83
CA GLN A 422 -24.71 -7.21 -6.10
C GLN A 422 -23.81 -7.64 -7.25
N THR A 423 -24.25 -8.63 -8.03
CA THR A 423 -23.55 -8.98 -9.27
C THR A 423 -23.84 -7.92 -10.34
N ILE A 424 -22.80 -7.37 -10.93
CA ILE A 424 -22.84 -6.32 -11.95
C ILE A 424 -22.44 -6.91 -13.29
N VAL A 425 -23.22 -6.59 -14.33
CA VAL A 425 -22.87 -6.85 -15.73
C VAL A 425 -22.45 -5.52 -16.35
N PRO A 426 -21.17 -5.34 -16.71
CA PRO A 426 -20.72 -4.13 -17.38
C PRO A 426 -21.50 -3.86 -18.68
N ASP A 427 -21.82 -2.60 -18.95
CA ASP A 427 -22.49 -2.19 -20.19
C ASP A 427 -21.50 -1.99 -21.35
N GLU A 428 -21.99 -1.56 -22.52
CA GLU A 428 -21.16 -1.27 -23.72
C GLU A 428 -20.20 -0.07 -23.55
N ASN A 429 -20.35 0.67 -22.46
CA ASN A 429 -19.50 1.78 -22.05
C ASN A 429 -18.53 1.38 -20.93
N ASN A 430 -18.52 0.09 -20.57
CA ASN A 430 -17.76 -0.46 -19.46
C ASN A 430 -18.12 0.22 -18.12
N GLU A 431 -19.37 0.65 -17.94
CA GLU A 431 -19.89 1.24 -16.71
C GLU A 431 -20.36 0.14 -15.75
N TRP A 432 -19.87 0.16 -14.50
CA TRP A 432 -20.30 -0.80 -13.47
C TRP A 432 -21.52 -0.31 -12.69
N ILE A 433 -21.56 0.99 -12.37
CA ILE A 433 -22.66 1.62 -11.64
C ILE A 433 -23.16 2.84 -12.42
N ASN A 434 -24.37 3.28 -12.10
CA ASN A 434 -25.01 4.44 -12.75
C ASN A 434 -25.07 4.31 -14.28
N GLN A 435 -25.29 3.09 -14.78
CA GLN A 435 -25.36 2.79 -16.21
C GLN A 435 -26.40 3.66 -16.92
N ARG A 436 -26.04 4.17 -18.09
CA ARG A 436 -26.90 5.06 -18.89
C ARG A 436 -28.04 4.31 -19.57
N ASP A 437 -29.18 4.99 -19.73
CA ASP A 437 -30.26 4.51 -20.60
C ASP A 437 -29.87 4.71 -22.07
N LYS A 438 -29.78 3.61 -22.82
CA LYS A 438 -29.45 3.61 -24.25
C LYS A 438 -30.43 4.44 -25.09
N ASN A 439 -31.67 4.61 -24.64
CA ASN A 439 -32.66 5.44 -25.33
C ASN A 439 -32.26 6.92 -25.40
N TYR A 440 -31.39 7.39 -24.50
CA TYR A 440 -30.87 8.76 -24.52
C TYR A 440 -30.13 9.07 -25.83
N LEU A 441 -29.50 8.06 -26.46
CA LEU A 441 -28.78 8.22 -27.73
C LEU A 441 -29.69 8.50 -28.93
N ASN A 442 -31.01 8.32 -28.79
CA ASN A 442 -31.97 8.63 -29.85
C ASN A 442 -32.35 10.12 -29.90
N PHE A 443 -31.93 10.92 -28.90
CA PHE A 443 -32.16 12.36 -28.90
C PHE A 443 -31.13 13.08 -29.78
N MET A 444 -31.53 14.20 -30.37
CA MET A 444 -30.63 15.03 -31.19
C MET A 444 -29.44 15.54 -30.36
N THR A 445 -28.25 15.52 -30.95
CA THR A 445 -27.03 15.98 -30.28
C THR A 445 -27.01 17.50 -30.18
N LEU A 446 -26.56 18.03 -29.03
CA LEU A 446 -26.44 19.48 -28.89
C LEU A 446 -25.33 20.05 -29.77
N ASP A 447 -24.19 19.37 -29.82
CA ASP A 447 -23.03 19.77 -30.62
C ASP A 447 -23.10 19.10 -32.00
N GLY A 448 -23.04 19.90 -33.06
CA GLY A 448 -23.06 19.45 -34.46
C GLY A 448 -24.45 19.35 -35.09
N GLU A 449 -25.51 19.06 -34.33
CA GLU A 449 -26.89 19.02 -34.87
C GLU A 449 -27.71 20.26 -34.48
N ILE A 450 -27.85 20.56 -33.19
CA ILE A 450 -28.63 21.73 -32.72
C ILE A 450 -27.77 23.01 -32.74
N PHE A 451 -26.54 22.92 -32.24
CA PHE A 451 -25.60 24.04 -32.19
C PHE A 451 -24.38 23.75 -33.06
N ASN A 452 -23.94 24.75 -33.83
CA ASN A 452 -22.80 24.63 -34.73
C ASN A 452 -21.44 24.61 -34.00
N THR A 453 -21.37 25.12 -32.76
CA THR A 453 -20.11 25.23 -32.01
C THR A 453 -20.39 25.18 -30.52
N ARG A 454 -19.54 24.46 -29.80
CA ARG A 454 -19.48 24.43 -28.33
C ARG A 454 -18.12 24.95 -27.85
N ILE A 455 -18.12 25.74 -26.78
CA ILE A 455 -16.92 26.23 -26.09
C ILE A 455 -17.06 25.94 -24.60
N SER A 456 -15.98 25.48 -23.96
CA SER A 456 -15.91 25.29 -22.51
C SER A 456 -15.44 26.56 -21.81
N GLY A 457 -15.74 26.71 -20.51
CA GLY A 457 -15.30 27.87 -19.73
C GLY A 457 -13.77 28.03 -19.75
N ILE A 458 -13.31 29.28 -19.70
CA ILE A 458 -11.88 29.63 -19.67
C ILE A 458 -11.23 29.03 -18.41
N GLY A 459 -10.15 28.26 -18.58
CA GLY A 459 -9.19 27.96 -17.52
C GLY A 459 -8.03 28.94 -17.61
N THR A 460 -7.80 29.71 -16.54
CA THR A 460 -6.74 30.73 -16.45
C THR A 460 -5.50 30.23 -15.76
#